data_AF-A0A5P9GXZ4-F1
#
_entry.id   AF-A0A5P9GXZ4-F1
#
_cell.length_a   1.000
_cell.length_b   1.000
_cell.length_c   1.000
_cell.angle_alpha   90.00
_cell.angle_beta   90.00
_cell.angle_gamma   90.00
#
_symmetry.space_group_name_H-M   'P 1'
#
loop_
_entity.id
_entity.type
_entity.pdbx_description
1 polymer ?
#
loop_
_entity_poly.entity_id
_entity_poly.type
_entity_poly.pdbx_seq_one_letter_code
_entity_poly.pdbx_strand_id
1 'polypeptide(L)' 'MPNPIVEVHSCAECSATTHWVATETSGIDRMGANMRLFDPTETEGIEARFMDGVGWDGVSETTEKRPRGTIGVDVLIA' A
#
# COMPACT_ATOMS: atom_id res chain seq x y z
N MET A 1 23.81 9.57 0.82
CA MET A 1 22.46 9.46 0.23
C MET A 1 21.58 8.78 1.28
N PRO A 2 20.31 9.16 1.45
CA PRO A 2 19.42 8.43 2.35
C PRO A 2 19.26 6.98 1.89
N ASN A 3 19.28 6.03 2.83
CA ASN A 3 19.02 4.62 2.55
C ASN A 3 17.50 4.43 2.37
N PRO A 4 17.02 3.85 1.25
CA PRO A 4 15.61 3.58 1.08
C PRO A 4 15.12 2.54 2.11
N ILE A 5 13.97 2.80 2.72
CA ILE A 5 13.36 1.94 3.74
C ILE A 5 12.43 0.86 3.14
N VAL A 6 12.14 0.94 1.84
CA VAL A 6 11.35 -0.07 1.11
C VAL A 6 11.94 -0.29 -0.29
N GLU A 7 11.79 -1.51 -0.81
CA GLU A 7 12.11 -1.89 -2.19
C GLU A 7 10.82 -2.23 -2.94
N VAL A 8 10.65 -1.69 -4.15
CA VAL A 8 9.45 -1.89 -4.97
C VAL A 8 9.76 -2.92 -6.06
N HIS A 9 8.95 -3.98 -6.12
CA HIS A 9 9.09 -5.06 -7.10
C HIS A 9 8.03 -4.95 -8.19
N SER A 10 8.44 -5.26 -9.42
CA SER A 10 7.57 -5.30 -10.59
C SER A 10 7.79 -6.58 -11.39
N CYS A 11 6.76 -7.05 -12.07
CA CYS A 11 6.85 -8.21 -12.96
C CYS A 11 7.84 -7.95 -14.10
N ALA A 12 8.80 -8.84 -14.33
CA ALA A 12 9.79 -8.68 -15.40
C ALA A 12 9.19 -8.77 -16.82
N GLU A 13 8.03 -9.41 -16.97
CA GLU A 13 7.36 -9.59 -18.26
C GLU A 13 6.48 -8.38 -18.60
N CYS A 14 5.54 -8.02 -17.71
CA CYS A 14 4.53 -6.99 -17.99
C CYS A 14 4.79 -5.65 -17.29
N SER A 15 5.85 -5.54 -16.50
CA SER A 15 6.22 -4.33 -15.72
C SER A 15 5.18 -3.87 -14.69
N ALA A 16 4.12 -4.64 -14.43
CA ALA A 16 3.16 -4.32 -13.39
C ALA A 16 3.85 -4.35 -12.01
N THR A 17 3.75 -3.27 -11.25
CA THR A 17 4.22 -3.24 -9.85
C THR A 17 3.38 -4.17 -9.00
N THR A 18 4.02 -5.14 -8.37
CA THR A 18 3.35 -6.22 -7.63
C THR A 18 3.24 -5.93 -6.15
N HIS A 19 4.35 -5.54 -5.53
CA HIS A 19 4.44 -5.33 -4.10
C HIS A 19 5.68 -4.51 -3.77
N TRP A 20 5.75 -4.06 -2.52
CA TRP A 20 6.99 -3.59 -1.91
C TRP A 20 7.34 -4.47 -0.71
N VAL A 21 8.62 -4.59 -0.41
CA VAL A 21 9.14 -5.21 0.80
C VAL A 21 9.91 -4.17 1.62
N ALA A 22 9.86 -4.31 2.94
CA ALA A 22 10.71 -3.53 3.83
C ALA A 22 12.18 -3.92 3.62
N THR A 23 13.09 -2.94 3.53
CA THR A 23 14.53 -3.22 3.47
C THR A 23 15.05 -3.53 4.87
N GLU A 24 16.22 -4.17 4.97
CA GLU A 24 16.86 -4.45 6.27
C GLU A 24 17.07 -3.17 7.11
N THR A 25 17.31 -2.03 6.45
CA THR A 25 17.52 -0.73 7.12
C THR A 25 16.26 -0.19 7.79
N SER A 26 15.08 -0.65 7.39
CA SER A 26 13.82 -0.14 7.93
C SER A 26 13.52 -0.62 9.34
N GLY A 27 13.97 -1.82 9.72
CA GLY A 27 13.56 -2.49 10.96
C GLY A 27 12.07 -2.85 11.03
N ILE A 28 11.33 -2.79 9.92
CA ILE A 28 9.89 -3.05 9.85
C ILE A 28 9.65 -4.47 9.32
N ASP A 29 8.84 -5.26 10.03
CA ASP A 29 8.34 -6.56 9.55
C ASP A 29 6.97 -6.37 8.86
N ARG A 30 7.00 -5.81 7.65
CA ARG A 30 5.80 -5.56 6.83
C ARG A 30 6.15 -5.58 5.34
N MET A 31 5.18 -5.98 4.53
CA MET A 31 5.16 -5.79 3.09
C MET A 31 3.84 -5.13 2.66
N GLY A 32 3.76 -4.67 1.41
CA GLY A 32 2.49 -4.23 0.84
C GLY A 32 2.29 -4.79 -0.55
N ALA A 33 1.12 -5.38 -0.78
CA ALA A 33 0.70 -5.88 -2.08
C ALA A 33 -0.13 -4.84 -2.84
N ASN A 34 0.01 -4.82 -4.16
CA ASN A 34 -0.80 -3.95 -5.01
C ASN A 34 -2.20 -4.55 -5.18
N MET A 35 -3.17 -4.00 -4.44
CA MET A 35 -4.57 -4.46 -4.48
C MET A 35 -5.23 -4.37 -5.85
N ARG A 36 -4.69 -3.58 -6.80
CA ARG A 36 -5.21 -3.51 -8.18
C ARG A 36 -4.96 -4.77 -9.01
N LEU A 37 -4.14 -5.70 -8.52
CA LEU A 37 -3.87 -6.97 -9.20
C LEU A 37 -4.93 -8.03 -8.91
N PHE A 38 -5.76 -7.84 -7.89
CA PHE A 38 -6.82 -8.76 -7.51
C PHE A 38 -8.13 -8.37 -8.19
N ASP A 39 -9.03 -9.34 -8.35
CA ASP A 39 -10.40 -9.04 -8.73
C ASP A 39 -11.05 -8.19 -7.62
N PRO A 40 -11.68 -7.04 -7.94
CA PRO A 40 -12.36 -6.22 -6.94
C PRO A 40 -13.40 -6.99 -6.12
N THR A 41 -14.04 -8.02 -6.70
CA THR A 41 -15.03 -8.86 -6.02
C THR A 41 -14.39 -9.79 -4.98
N GLU A 42 -13.13 -10.20 -5.19
CA GLU A 42 -12.36 -10.99 -4.21
C GLU A 42 -11.84 -10.15 -3.05
N THR A 43 -11.83 -8.83 -3.21
CA THR A 43 -11.33 -7.86 -2.21
C THR A 43 -12.42 -6.97 -1.64
N GLU A 44 -13.68 -7.26 -1.97
CA GLU A 44 -14.84 -6.52 -1.50
C GLU A 44 -14.93 -6.56 0.04
N GLY A 45 -15.31 -5.43 0.64
CA GLY A 45 -15.45 -5.31 2.10
C GLY A 45 -14.17 -4.94 2.83
N ILE A 46 -13.01 -4.91 2.15
CA ILE A 46 -11.76 -4.41 2.73
C ILE A 46 -11.83 -2.88 2.83
N GLU A 47 -11.62 -2.34 4.04
CA GLU A 47 -11.53 -0.90 4.27
C GLU A 47 -10.26 -0.32 3.64
N ALA A 48 -10.43 0.62 2.73
CA ALA A 48 -9.37 1.43 2.15
C ALA A 48 -9.17 2.71 2.97
N ARG A 49 -7.96 2.86 3.51
CA ARG A 49 -7.50 4.07 4.21
C ARG A 49 -6.50 4.82 3.35
N PHE A 50 -6.57 6.15 3.39
CA PHE A 50 -5.72 7.02 2.59
C PHE A 50 -4.91 7.92 3.49
N MET A 51 -3.77 7.41 3.92
CA MET A 51 -2.82 8.14 4.75
C MET A 51 -2.13 9.21 3.91
N ASP A 52 -1.87 10.38 4.49
CA ASP A 52 -1.08 11.42 3.84
C ASP A 52 0.40 11.03 3.69
N GLY A 53 0.88 10.15 4.57
CA GLY A 53 2.23 9.57 4.57
C GLY A 53 3.32 10.57 4.94
N VAL A 54 2.98 11.82 5.26
CA VAL A 54 3.94 12.88 5.55
C VAL A 54 4.05 13.03 7.07
N GLY A 55 5.26 12.84 7.60
CA GLY A 55 5.54 13.10 9.02
C GLY A 55 5.06 12.03 10.00
N TRP A 56 4.69 10.83 9.53
CA TRP A 56 4.37 9.71 10.42
C TRP A 56 5.64 9.13 11.06
N ASP A 57 5.64 9.01 12.38
CA ASP A 57 6.77 8.54 13.20
C ASP A 57 6.81 7.02 13.41
N GLY A 58 5.85 6.28 12.83
CA GLY A 58 5.73 4.84 13.00
C GLY A 58 4.92 4.40 14.23
N VAL A 59 4.48 5.34 15.09
CA VAL A 59 3.85 5.04 16.39
C VAL A 59 2.51 5.77 16.56
N SER A 60 2.44 7.03 16.14
CA SER A 60 1.28 7.90 16.26
C SER A 60 0.16 7.52 15.27
N GLU A 61 -1.06 8.01 15.47
CA GLU A 61 -2.11 7.86 14.47
C GLU A 61 -1.73 8.61 13.18
N THR A 62 -1.96 7.96 12.04
CA THR A 62 -1.69 8.54 10.72
C THR A 62 -2.77 9.54 10.35
N THR A 63 -2.38 10.68 9.76
CA THR A 63 -3.35 11.65 9.26
C THR A 63 -3.96 11.17 7.94
N GLU A 64 -5.28 11.30 7.83
CA GLU A 64 -6.03 10.90 6.63
C GLU A 64 -6.08 12.05 5.62
N LYS A 65 -5.74 11.75 4.36
CA LYS A 65 -5.74 12.70 3.25
C LYS A 65 -7.09 12.80 2.54
N ARG A 66 -7.90 11.74 2.61
CA ARG A 66 -9.26 11.68 2.04
C ARG A 66 -10.12 10.70 2.84
N PRO A 67 -11.46 10.78 2.75
CA PRO A 67 -12.35 9.85 3.44
C PRO A 67 -12.00 8.39 3.13
N ARG A 68 -12.18 7.54 4.15
CA ARG A 68 -12.12 6.08 3.99
C ARG A 68 -13.19 5.62 3.01
N GLY A 69 -12.93 4.47 2.39
CA GLY A 69 -13.90 3.81 1.52
C GLY A 69 -13.74 2.31 1.60
N THR A 70 -14.60 1.59 0.90
CA THR A 70 -14.55 0.12 0.82
C THR A 70 -14.08 -0.28 -0.58
N ILE A 71 -13.11 -1.20 -0.66
CA ILE A 71 -12.69 -1.77 -1.95
C ILE A 71 -13.89 -2.46 -2.61
N GLY A 72 -14.05 -2.27 -3.93
CA GLY A 72 -15.17 -2.79 -4.70
C GLY A 72 -16.46 -1.95 -4.64
N VAL A 73 -16.57 -1.01 -3.69
CA VAL A 73 -17.73 -0.13 -3.52
C VAL A 73 -17.38 1.33 -3.78
N ASP A 74 -16.42 1.88 -3.02
CA ASP A 74 -16.03 3.30 -3.08
C ASP A 74 -14.67 3.49 -3.77
N VAL A 75 -13.83 2.44 -3.80
CA VAL A 75 -12.45 2.48 -4.28
C VAL A 75 -12.17 1.21 -5.09
N LEU A 76 -11.39 1.33 -6.18
CA LEU A 76 -11.09 0.21 -7.08
C LEU A 76 -12.36 -0.50 -7.56
N ILE A 77 -13.30 0.30 -8.05
CA ILE A 77 -14.58 -0.17 -8.58
C ILE A 77 -14.32 -0.80 -9.95
N ALA A 78 -14.98 -1.93 -10.22
CA ALA A 78 -14.92 -2.66 -11.50
C ALA A 78 -15.58 -1.88 -12.65
#